data_AF-X1GP09-F1
#
_entry.id   AF-X1GP09-F1
#
_cell.length_a   1.000
_cell.length_b   1.000
_cell.length_c   1.000
_cell.angle_alpha   90.00
_cell.angle_beta   90.00
_cell.angle_gamma   90.00
#
_symmetry.space_group_name_H-M   'P 1'
#
loop_
_entity.id
_entity.type
_entity.pdbx_description
1 polymer ?
#
loop_
_entity_poly.entity_id
_entity_poly.type
_entity_poly.pdbx_seq_one_letter_code
_entity_poly.pdbx_strand_id
1 'polypeptide(L)'
;AKNNADSMIYQTRKLMEDNKDKIQESEKNEIEVAMASLEEDIKTDDVQRIKLGIENLQKSMYSFSQRIYQTQAQDQVYQQAADQAQRAASGMGGVPPGGMGGVPPGDMGETGAGGASYKSEKKEEKDKKKVVDVDWDED
;
A
#
# COMPACT_ATOMS: atom_id res chain seq x y z
N ALA A 1 -26.70 -2.22 17.81
CA ALA A 1 -25.29 -2.34 18.24
C ALA A 1 -24.80 -3.76 18.00
N LYS A 2 -25.41 -4.78 18.62
CA LYS A 2 -25.09 -6.22 18.44
C LYS A 2 -24.95 -6.63 16.96
N ASN A 3 -26.00 -6.47 16.15
CA ASN A 3 -25.95 -6.83 14.72
C ASN A 3 -24.81 -6.16 13.93
N ASN A 4 -24.47 -4.91 14.27
CA ASN A 4 -23.36 -4.20 13.60
C ASN A 4 -22.01 -4.77 14.05
N ALA A 5 -21.88 -5.12 15.32
CA ALA A 5 -20.69 -5.75 15.88
C ALA A 5 -20.47 -7.15 15.28
N ASP A 6 -21.52 -7.98 15.21
CA ASP A 6 -21.47 -9.30 14.57
C ASP A 6 -21.05 -9.21 13.09
N SER A 7 -21.65 -8.26 12.37
CA SER A 7 -21.30 -7.99 10.97
C SER A 7 -19.85 -7.55 10.82
N MET A 8 -19.36 -6.70 11.72
CA MET A 8 -17.97 -6.24 11.73
C MET A 8 -17.01 -7.41 11.98
N ILE A 9 -17.23 -8.21 13.03
CA ILE A 9 -16.38 -9.36 13.35
C ILE A 9 -16.29 -10.32 12.16
N TYR A 10 -17.42 -10.63 11.53
CA TYR A 10 -17.44 -11.51 10.37
C TYR A 10 -16.64 -10.93 9.19
N GLN A 11 -16.84 -9.65 8.86
CA GLN A 11 -16.12 -8.97 7.79
C GLN A 11 -14.62 -8.91 8.06
N THR A 12 -14.23 -8.61 9.30
CA THR A 12 -12.83 -8.57 9.73
C THR A 12 -12.18 -9.94 9.61
N ARG A 13 -12.81 -10.99 10.16
CA ARG A 13 -12.30 -12.37 10.07
C ARG A 13 -12.12 -12.78 8.60
N LYS A 14 -13.10 -12.46 7.74
CA LYS A 14 -12.99 -12.72 6.30
C LYS A 14 -11.83 -11.97 5.66
N LEU A 15 -11.66 -10.68 5.96
CA LEU A 15 -10.58 -9.86 5.41
C LEU A 15 -9.20 -10.39 5.82
N MET A 16 -9.06 -10.84 7.07
CA MET A 16 -7.81 -11.45 7.57
C MET A 16 -7.51 -12.77 6.86
N GLU A 17 -8.50 -13.63 6.67
CA GLU A 17 -8.34 -14.90 5.95
C GLU A 17 -7.97 -14.68 4.48
N ASP A 18 -8.64 -13.74 3.81
CA ASP A 18 -8.41 -13.38 2.41
C ASP A 18 -7.00 -12.79 2.19
N ASN A 19 -6.36 -12.25 3.24
CA ASN A 19 -5.04 -11.62 3.17
C ASN A 19 -4.06 -12.18 4.22
N LYS A 20 -4.20 -13.47 4.57
CA LYS A 20 -3.42 -14.13 5.63
C LYS A 20 -1.91 -14.17 5.37
N ASP A 21 -1.51 -14.04 4.11
CA ASP A 21 -0.12 -13.94 3.66
C ASP A 21 0.44 -12.52 3.79
N LYS A 22 -0.43 -11.50 3.87
CA LYS A 22 -0.08 -10.08 3.93
C LYS A 22 -0.19 -9.50 5.34
N ILE A 23 -0.86 -10.18 6.27
CA ILE A 23 -1.01 -9.75 7.67
C ILE A 23 0.22 -10.12 8.51
N GLN A 24 0.70 -9.18 9.34
CA GLN A 24 1.77 -9.47 10.30
C GLN A 24 1.23 -10.18 11.54
N GLU A 25 2.07 -10.95 12.23
CA GLU A 25 1.67 -11.69 13.43
C GLU A 25 1.18 -10.75 14.55
N SER A 26 1.84 -9.60 14.75
CA SER A 26 1.40 -8.60 15.74
C SER A 26 0.02 -8.03 15.40
N GLU A 27 -0.20 -7.65 14.13
CA GLU A 27 -1.49 -7.12 13.65
C GLU A 27 -2.59 -8.18 13.78
N LYS A 28 -2.28 -9.42 13.41
CA LYS A 28 -3.20 -10.55 13.56
C LYS A 28 -3.62 -10.74 15.01
N ASN A 29 -2.67 -10.79 15.93
CA ASN A 29 -2.95 -10.98 17.36
C ASN A 29 -3.78 -9.81 17.93
N GLU A 30 -3.43 -8.57 17.58
CA GLU A 30 -4.18 -7.38 18.02
C GLU A 30 -5.65 -7.42 17.55
N ILE A 31 -5.89 -7.78 16.29
CA ILE A 31 -7.24 -7.87 15.73
C ILE A 31 -8.01 -9.06 16.35
N GLU A 32 -7.38 -10.22 16.53
CA GLU A 32 -8.01 -11.39 17.17
C GLU A 32 -8.44 -11.10 18.62
N VAL A 33 -7.60 -10.41 19.39
CA VAL A 33 -7.94 -9.99 20.75
C VAL A 33 -9.10 -8.98 20.74
N ALA A 34 -9.10 -8.02 19.82
CA ALA A 34 -10.19 -7.05 19.70
C ALA A 34 -11.51 -7.70 19.29
N MET A 35 -11.48 -8.68 18.37
CA MET A 35 -12.67 -9.47 17.98
C MET A 35 -13.19 -10.27 19.16
N ALA A 36 -12.34 -10.97 19.91
CA ALA A 36 -12.74 -11.75 21.08
C ALA A 36 -13.37 -10.86 22.17
N SER A 37 -12.78 -9.69 22.43
CA SER A 37 -13.35 -8.71 23.36
C SER A 37 -14.74 -8.24 22.91
N LEU A 38 -14.90 -7.94 21.62
CA LEU A 38 -16.20 -7.52 21.07
C LEU A 38 -17.23 -8.66 21.11
N GLU A 39 -16.82 -9.90 20.83
CA GLU A 39 -17.67 -11.10 20.98
C GLU A 39 -18.18 -11.24 22.43
N GLU A 40 -17.35 -10.96 23.45
CA GLU A 40 -17.79 -10.94 24.84
C GLU A 40 -18.71 -9.76 25.17
N ASP A 41 -18.40 -8.55 24.69
CA ASP A 41 -19.24 -7.37 24.92
C ASP A 41 -20.64 -7.54 24.29
N ILE A 42 -20.77 -8.23 23.14
CA ILE A 42 -22.06 -8.55 22.49
C ILE A 42 -22.95 -9.46 23.35
N LYS A 43 -22.35 -10.34 24.16
CA LYS A 43 -23.09 -11.21 25.08
C LYS A 43 -23.73 -10.43 26.24
N THR A 44 -23.23 -9.23 26.51
CA THR A 44 -23.83 -8.29 27.47
C THR A 44 -24.98 -7.50 26.82
N ASP A 45 -25.81 -6.83 27.60
CA ASP A 45 -26.80 -5.86 27.09
C ASP A 45 -26.32 -4.40 27.17
N ASP A 46 -25.01 -4.19 27.37
CA ASP A 46 -24.42 -2.87 27.45
C ASP A 46 -24.10 -2.31 26.05
N VAL A 47 -25.00 -1.47 25.54
CA VAL A 47 -24.85 -0.82 24.23
C VAL A 47 -23.61 0.07 24.15
N GLN A 48 -23.18 0.70 25.25
CA GLN A 48 -21.99 1.56 25.25
C GLN A 48 -20.73 0.72 25.12
N ARG A 49 -20.64 -0.40 25.85
CA ARG A 49 -19.52 -1.34 25.71
C ARG A 49 -19.41 -1.90 24.30
N ILE A 50 -20.53 -2.31 23.69
CA ILE A 50 -20.51 -2.81 22.31
C ILE A 50 -20.01 -1.71 21.34
N LYS A 51 -20.41 -0.45 21.52
CA LYS A 51 -19.92 0.65 20.68
C LYS A 51 -18.42 0.88 20.84
N LEU A 52 -17.93 0.88 22.08
CA LEU A 52 -16.48 1.01 22.36
C LEU A 52 -15.69 -0.16 21.78
N GLY A 53 -16.21 -1.39 21.87
CA GLY A 53 -15.59 -2.56 21.28
C GLY A 53 -15.57 -2.51 19.75
N ILE A 54 -16.62 -1.98 19.11
CA ILE A 54 -16.62 -1.69 17.66
C ILE A 54 -15.51 -0.71 17.29
N GLU A 55 -15.39 0.41 18.03
CA GLU A 55 -14.34 1.40 17.78
C GLU A 55 -12.94 0.81 18.01
N ASN A 56 -12.78 -0.03 19.02
CA ASN A 56 -11.51 -0.71 19.30
C ASN A 56 -11.13 -1.66 18.17
N LEU A 57 -12.08 -2.46 17.67
CA LEU A 57 -11.86 -3.33 16.52
C LEU A 57 -11.46 -2.52 15.28
N GLN A 58 -12.14 -1.40 14.99
CA GLN A 58 -11.78 -0.51 13.88
C GLN A 58 -10.35 0.04 14.00
N LYS A 59 -9.93 0.42 15.21
CA LYS A 59 -8.57 0.91 15.48
C LYS A 59 -7.51 -0.17 15.24
N SER A 60 -7.76 -1.40 15.74
CA SER A 60 -6.85 -2.53 15.53
C SER A 60 -6.65 -2.88 14.06
N MET A 61 -7.67 -2.65 13.23
CA MET A 61 -7.61 -2.90 11.78
C MET A 61 -6.94 -1.78 10.98
N TYR A 62 -6.65 -0.61 11.57
CA TYR A 62 -6.18 0.55 10.82
C TYR A 62 -4.85 0.29 10.11
N SER A 63 -3.85 -0.18 10.86
CA SER A 63 -2.51 -0.51 10.34
C SER A 63 -2.57 -1.58 9.25
N PHE A 64 -3.34 -2.65 9.48
CA PHE A 64 -3.55 -3.72 8.52
C PHE A 64 -4.23 -3.21 7.24
N SER A 65 -5.29 -2.41 7.36
CA SER A 65 -6.02 -1.84 6.23
C SER A 65 -5.11 -0.94 5.38
N GLN A 66 -4.33 -0.07 6.03
CA GLN A 66 -3.35 0.77 5.33
C GLN A 66 -2.35 -0.05 4.52
N ARG A 67 -1.86 -1.16 5.10
CA ARG A 67 -0.93 -2.07 4.43
C ARG A 67 -1.57 -2.75 3.21
N ILE A 68 -2.78 -3.30 3.35
CA ILE A 68 -3.48 -3.95 2.23
C ILE A 68 -3.70 -2.99 1.07
N TYR A 69 -4.12 -1.75 1.35
CA TYR A 69 -4.27 -0.72 0.32
C TYR A 69 -2.94 -0.39 -0.36
N GLN A 70 -1.85 -0.26 0.38
CA GLN A 70 -0.52 0.00 -0.17
C GLN A 70 -0.03 -1.17 -1.04
N THR A 71 -0.21 -2.41 -0.59
CA THR A 71 0.18 -3.60 -1.35
C THR A 71 -0.66 -3.74 -2.62
N GLN A 72 -1.98 -3.52 -2.58
CA GLN A 72 -2.81 -3.56 -3.79
C GLN A 72 -2.40 -2.49 -4.82
N ALA A 73 -2.07 -1.27 -4.37
CA ALA A 73 -1.59 -0.23 -5.26
C ALA A 73 -0.26 -0.60 -5.91
N GLN A 74 0.64 -1.26 -5.17
CA GLN A 74 1.93 -1.72 -5.69
C GLN A 74 1.78 -2.89 -6.66
N ASP A 75 0.90 -3.86 -6.37
CA ASP A 75 0.62 -5.01 -7.23
C ASP A 75 0.09 -4.56 -8.61
N GLN A 76 -0.74 -3.50 -8.67
CA GLN A 76 -1.22 -2.93 -9.93
C GLN A 76 -0.11 -2.32 -10.79
N VAL A 77 0.85 -1.62 -10.17
CA VAL A 77 1.99 -1.03 -10.89
C VAL A 77 2.93 -2.11 -11.42
N TYR A 78 3.15 -3.17 -10.63
CA TYR A 78 3.98 -4.31 -11.07
C TYR A 78 3.36 -5.07 -12.24
N GLN A 79 2.04 -5.28 -12.24
CA GLN A 79 1.36 -5.94 -13.36
C GLN A 79 1.44 -5.11 -14.65
N GLN A 80 1.25 -3.79 -14.58
CA GLN A 80 1.40 -2.93 -15.76
C GLN A 80 2.84 -2.89 -16.31
N ALA A 81 3.84 -2.88 -15.43
CA ALA A 81 5.24 -2.93 -15.83
C ALA A 81 5.62 -4.28 -16.46
N ALA A 82 5.10 -5.40 -15.92
CA ALA A 82 5.32 -6.73 -16.47
C ALA A 82 4.68 -6.91 -17.87
N ASP A 83 3.45 -6.40 -18.06
CA ASP A 83 2.78 -6.40 -19.36
C ASP A 83 3.53 -5.56 -20.41
N GLN A 84 4.06 -4.40 -20.02
CA GLN A 84 4.89 -3.57 -20.92
C GLN A 84 6.19 -4.27 -21.30
N ALA A 85 6.85 -4.93 -20.34
CA ALA A 85 8.08 -5.68 -20.60
C ALA A 85 7.84 -6.89 -21.52
N GLN A 86 6.72 -7.61 -21.38
CA GLN A 86 6.37 -8.74 -22.25
C GLN A 86 6.00 -8.31 -23.68
N ARG A 87 5.34 -7.14 -23.83
CA ARG A 87 5.07 -6.55 -25.16
C ARG A 87 6.35 -6.07 -25.84
N ALA A 88 7.27 -5.48 -25.10
CA ALA A 88 8.58 -5.08 -25.61
C ALA A 88 9.44 -6.30 -26.02
N ALA A 89 9.37 -7.41 -25.27
CA ALA A 89 10.09 -8.64 -25.59
C ALA A 89 9.49 -9.39 -26.81
N SER A 90 8.18 -9.32 -27.01
CA SER A 90 7.49 -10.00 -28.13
C SER A 90 7.52 -9.21 -29.45
N GLY A 91 7.90 -7.93 -29.43
CA GLY A 91 7.99 -7.06 -30.61
C GLY A 91 9.29 -7.16 -31.42
N MET A 92 10.30 -7.90 -30.95
CA MET A 92 11.64 -7.97 -31.58
C MET A 92 11.86 -9.22 -32.46
N GLY A 93 10.80 -10.00 -32.76
CA GLY A 93 10.90 -11.31 -33.43
C GLY A 93 10.54 -11.36 -34.93
N GLY A 94 10.55 -10.23 -35.64
CA GLY A 94 10.03 -10.15 -37.02
C GLY A 94 10.92 -9.41 -38.02
N VAL A 95 12.17 -9.86 -38.20
CA VAL A 95 12.99 -9.48 -39.38
C VAL A 95 13.30 -10.75 -40.20
N PRO A 96 12.73 -10.92 -41.42
CA PRO A 96 13.22 -11.94 -42.33
C PRO A 96 14.57 -11.49 -42.94
N PRO A 97 15.59 -12.37 -43.01
CA PRO A 97 16.89 -12.04 -43.57
C PRO A 97 16.89 -12.21 -45.09
N GLY A 98 17.27 -11.17 -45.82
CA GLY A 98 17.68 -11.30 -47.23
C GLY A 98 17.12 -10.23 -48.17
N GLY A 99 17.95 -9.24 -48.50
CA GLY A 99 17.66 -8.22 -49.51
C GLY A 99 18.82 -7.24 -49.67
N MET A 100 19.89 -7.71 -50.30
CA MET A 100 21.10 -6.96 -50.61
C MET A 100 20.82 -5.85 -51.64
N GLY A 101 21.31 -4.63 -51.40
CA GLY A 101 21.56 -3.68 -52.49
C GLY A 101 21.36 -2.20 -52.17
N GLY A 102 22.48 -1.49 -51.93
CA GLY A 102 22.61 -0.06 -52.24
C GLY A 102 22.86 0.87 -51.07
N VAL A 103 24.14 1.12 -50.76
CA VAL A 103 24.57 2.43 -50.25
C VAL A 103 24.86 3.31 -51.49
N PRO A 104 24.68 4.65 -51.46
CA PRO A 104 25.69 5.49 -50.82
C PRO A 104 25.08 6.78 -50.20
N PRO A 105 25.84 7.84 -49.87
CA PRO A 105 26.10 8.23 -48.49
C PRO A 105 25.44 9.58 -48.14
N GLY A 106 24.90 9.71 -46.93
CA GLY A 106 24.30 10.96 -46.49
C GLY A 106 24.21 11.05 -44.99
N ASP A 107 25.22 11.69 -44.41
CA ASP A 107 25.15 12.45 -43.17
C ASP A 107 24.89 11.66 -41.88
N MET A 108 25.99 11.17 -41.31
CA MET A 108 26.08 10.78 -39.90
C MET A 108 26.52 12.02 -39.11
N GLY A 109 25.59 12.62 -38.39
CA GLY A 109 25.81 13.64 -37.36
C GLY A 109 24.61 13.63 -36.42
N GLU A 110 24.44 12.60 -35.60
CA GLU A 110 25.01 12.46 -34.27
C GLU A 110 24.16 13.16 -33.17
N THR A 111 23.62 12.30 -32.29
CA THR A 111 23.16 12.54 -30.91
C THR A 111 21.80 13.20 -30.66
N GLY A 112 20.75 12.38 -30.75
CA GLY A 112 19.59 12.50 -29.86
C GLY A 112 19.97 12.02 -28.45
N ALA A 113 20.37 12.95 -27.58
CA ALA A 113 20.61 12.67 -26.17
C ALA A 113 19.28 12.66 -25.39
N GLY A 114 19.02 11.54 -24.74
CA GLY A 114 17.82 11.27 -23.96
C GLY A 114 17.57 12.27 -22.84
N GLY A 115 16.30 12.64 -22.71
CA GLY A 115 15.78 13.25 -21.49
C GLY A 115 15.71 12.20 -20.38
N ALA A 116 16.37 12.50 -19.25
CA ALA A 116 15.98 12.19 -17.88
C ALA A 116 17.20 12.34 -16.97
N SER A 117 17.54 13.57 -16.58
CA SER A 117 18.39 13.81 -15.41
C SER A 117 17.46 14.10 -14.22
N TYR A 118 17.10 13.06 -13.47
CA TYR A 118 16.63 13.24 -12.11
C TYR A 118 17.89 13.43 -11.24
N LYS A 119 18.07 14.68 -10.83
CA LYS A 119 19.14 15.11 -9.96
C LYS A 119 18.99 14.43 -8.60
N SER A 120 19.90 13.51 -8.31
CA SER A 120 20.14 12.98 -6.97
C SER A 120 21.12 13.91 -6.25
N GLU A 121 20.64 14.62 -5.22
CA GLU A 121 21.51 15.15 -4.17
C GLU A 121 20.84 14.93 -2.81
N LYS A 122 21.46 14.01 -2.07
CA LYS A 122 21.22 13.68 -0.66
C LYS A 122 22.27 14.44 0.14
N LYS A 123 21.89 15.30 1.11
CA LYS A 123 22.54 15.37 2.44
C LYS A 123 21.93 16.39 3.42
N GLU A 124 21.71 15.87 4.62
CA GLU A 124 21.99 16.43 5.96
C GLU A 124 21.29 17.73 6.38
N GLU A 125 20.32 17.63 7.29
CA GLU A 125 20.52 17.63 8.76
C GLU A 125 20.66 19.06 9.30
N LYS A 126 19.61 19.52 10.00
CA LYS A 126 19.73 20.41 11.15
C LYS A 126 18.42 20.46 11.92
N ASP A 127 18.42 19.69 13.01
CA ASP A 127 17.84 20.06 14.29
C ASP A 127 17.65 21.57 14.45
N LYS A 128 16.40 22.01 14.57
CA LYS A 128 16.01 23.05 15.53
C LYS A 128 14.64 22.71 16.09
N LYS A 129 14.67 22.04 17.24
CA LYS A 129 13.72 22.27 18.34
C LYS A 129 13.33 23.76 18.36
N LYS A 130 12.11 24.07 17.96
CA LYS A 130 11.34 25.14 18.56
C LYS A 130 10.11 24.49 19.14
N VAL A 131 10.31 23.97 20.35
CA VAL A 131 9.27 23.95 21.38
C VAL A 131 8.68 25.36 21.35
N VAL A 132 7.46 25.47 20.83
CA VAL A 132 6.62 26.62 21.15
C VAL A 132 6.04 26.24 22.49
N ASP A 133 6.59 26.83 23.55
CA ASP A 133 5.97 26.86 24.85
C ASP A 133 4.53 27.33 24.66
N VAL A 134 3.60 26.39 24.82
CA VAL A 134 2.19 26.70 25.06
C VAL A 134 2.11 26.95 26.56
N ASP A 135 2.56 28.12 26.98
CA ASP A 135 2.13 28.71 28.25
C ASP A 135 0.64 29.04 28.10
N TRP A 136 -0.18 28.03 28.36
CA TRP A 136 -1.56 28.21 28.76
C TRP A 136 -1.56 28.19 30.28
N ASP A 137 -1.13 29.32 30.86
CA ASP A 137 -1.42 29.62 32.26
C ASP A 137 -2.88 30.08 32.35
N GLU A 138 -3.68 29.25 33.02
CA GLU A 138 -4.88 29.66 33.75
C GLU A 138 -4.48 30.65 34.85
N ASP A 139 -5.03 31.88 34.80
CA ASP A 139 -5.65 32.59 35.94
C ASP A 139 -6.25 33.95 35.48
#